data_AF-A0AA96WJ12-F1
#
_entry.id   AF-A0AA96WJ12-F1
#
_cell.length_a   1.000
_cell.length_b   1.000
_cell.length_c   1.000
_cell.angle_alpha   90.00
_cell.angle_beta   90.00
_cell.angle_gamma   90.00
#
_symmetry.space_group_name_H-M   'P 1'
#
loop_
_entity.id
_entity.type
_entity.pdbx_description
1 polymer ?
#
loop_
_entity_poly.entity_id
_entity_poly.type
_entity_poly.pdbx_seq_one_letter_code
_entity_poly.pdbx_strand_id
1 'polypeptide(L)'
;MSFASEDIRKLQSRMDEVEQKIRDLTLEQGANQQQIKSYETEIEGLARQIEKHRMSENRQEQVQRRIMATEDAIARLKKVQEGLGQLFRLQLEKRIQEIFSQILFTPYVPRLNENYELMLEDTMAGQPTSVAASTGENQILSLSFIGAIIDRIREWSKGKSGILMPESSTFPIVMDSPFGSLDEIYRRQVARAIPVLANQLVVLVTKTQWRGEVAEEMADRVGHQYVLTYYSPKPDCQEDAIALGSGQYPLVRLSSNLFEYTEIIEVERQG
;
A
#
# COMPACT_ATOMS: atom_id res chain seq x y z
N MET A 1 -90.60 54.50 63.86
CA MET A 1 -89.37 53.68 64.04
C MET A 1 -89.09 52.71 62.87
N SER A 2 -89.65 52.89 61.67
CA SER A 2 -89.47 51.96 60.54
C SER A 2 -88.28 52.29 59.61
N PHE A 3 -87.92 53.58 59.49
CA PHE A 3 -86.93 54.05 58.51
C PHE A 3 -85.47 53.65 58.84
N ALA A 4 -85.08 53.64 60.12
CA ALA A 4 -83.74 53.22 60.52
C ALA A 4 -83.47 51.73 60.24
N SER A 5 -84.51 50.89 60.24
CA SER A 5 -84.39 49.45 59.95
C SER A 5 -84.19 49.15 58.47
N GLU A 6 -84.67 50.02 57.57
CA GLU A 6 -84.67 49.78 56.13
C GLU A 6 -83.31 50.15 55.50
N ASP A 7 -82.69 51.24 55.98
CA ASP A 7 -81.34 51.63 55.58
C ASP A 7 -80.26 50.68 56.13
N ILE A 8 -80.43 50.16 57.35
CA ILE A 8 -79.55 49.13 57.91
C ILE A 8 -79.62 47.84 57.08
N ARG A 9 -80.82 47.44 56.62
CA ARG A 9 -80.99 46.26 55.75
C ARG A 9 -80.34 46.45 54.37
N LYS A 10 -80.43 47.63 53.77
CA LYS A 10 -79.76 47.93 52.48
C LYS A 10 -78.24 47.93 52.61
N LEU A 11 -77.71 48.48 53.69
CA LEU A 11 -76.27 48.45 53.98
C LEU A 11 -75.77 47.01 54.24
N GLN A 12 -76.54 46.20 54.97
CA GLN A 12 -76.24 44.78 55.16
C GLN A 12 -76.24 44.00 53.83
N SER A 13 -77.27 44.16 53.00
CA SER A 13 -77.32 43.51 51.68
C SER A 13 -76.12 43.87 50.79
N ARG A 14 -75.71 45.14 50.81
CA ARG A 14 -74.57 45.62 50.03
C ARG A 14 -73.23 45.15 50.60
N MET A 15 -73.14 44.97 51.92
CA MET A 15 -72.00 44.35 52.59
C MET A 15 -71.88 42.88 52.21
N ASP A 16 -72.99 42.13 52.23
CA ASP A 16 -73.03 40.71 51.83
C ASP A 16 -72.63 40.51 50.36
N GLU A 17 -73.09 41.38 49.45
CA GLU A 17 -72.68 41.37 48.03
C GLU A 17 -71.20 41.66 47.84
N VAL A 18 -70.64 42.63 48.58
CA VAL A 18 -69.21 42.96 48.52
C VAL A 18 -68.38 41.83 49.10
N GLU A 19 -68.80 41.23 50.22
CA GLU A 19 -68.14 40.06 50.78
C GLU A 19 -68.18 38.86 49.83
N GLN A 20 -69.30 38.64 49.14
CA GLN A 20 -69.40 37.57 48.15
C GLN A 20 -68.44 37.81 46.98
N LYS A 21 -68.37 39.04 46.45
CA LYS A 21 -67.38 39.41 45.43
C LYS A 21 -65.94 39.25 45.90
N ILE A 22 -65.64 39.60 47.15
CA ILE A 22 -64.29 39.40 47.72
C ILE A 22 -63.97 37.91 47.77
N ARG A 23 -64.91 37.05 48.20
CA ARG A 23 -64.73 35.59 48.21
C ARG A 23 -64.48 35.05 46.81
N ASP A 24 -65.30 35.44 45.84
CA ASP A 24 -65.19 34.99 44.45
C ASP A 24 -63.85 35.43 43.82
N LEU A 25 -63.46 36.70 44.00
CA LEU A 25 -62.17 37.23 43.53
C LEU A 25 -60.97 36.57 44.24
N THR A 26 -61.10 36.21 45.51
CA THR A 26 -60.03 35.50 46.24
C THR A 26 -59.86 34.07 45.72
N LEU A 27 -60.97 33.39 45.38
CA LEU A 27 -60.94 32.08 44.75
C LEU A 27 -60.35 32.14 43.33
N GLU A 28 -60.76 33.13 42.53
CA GLU A 28 -60.17 33.38 41.21
C GLU A 28 -58.68 33.71 41.30
N GLN A 29 -58.27 34.54 42.26
CA GLN A 29 -56.87 34.84 42.49
C GLN A 29 -56.09 33.57 42.85
N GLY A 30 -56.63 32.71 43.72
CA GLY A 30 -56.03 31.42 44.07
C GLY A 30 -55.90 30.49 42.86
N ALA A 31 -56.96 30.40 42.04
CA ALA A 31 -56.96 29.60 40.82
C ALA A 31 -55.94 30.12 39.79
N ASN A 32 -55.89 31.43 39.57
CA ASN A 32 -54.93 32.08 38.69
C ASN A 32 -53.49 31.90 39.20
N GLN A 33 -53.26 32.01 40.51
CA GLN A 33 -51.94 31.79 41.11
C GLN A 33 -51.47 30.34 40.92
N GLN A 34 -52.38 29.37 41.02
CA GLN A 34 -52.08 27.97 40.78
C GLN A 34 -51.77 27.69 39.30
N GLN A 35 -52.52 28.32 38.39
CA GLN A 35 -52.24 28.23 36.95
C GLN A 35 -50.88 28.84 36.61
N ILE A 36 -50.54 30.00 37.19
CA ILE A 36 -49.22 30.63 37.01
C ILE A 36 -48.10 29.66 37.42
N LYS A 37 -48.20 29.05 38.60
CA LYS A 37 -47.22 28.04 39.06
C LYS A 37 -47.12 26.83 38.14
N SER A 38 -48.26 26.37 37.61
CA SER A 38 -48.30 25.28 36.63
C SER A 38 -47.55 25.67 35.36
N TYR A 39 -47.83 26.86 34.81
CA TYR A 39 -47.18 27.35 33.60
C TYR A 39 -45.69 27.62 33.80
N GLU A 40 -45.26 28.13 34.96
CA GLU A 40 -43.85 28.29 35.29
C GLU A 40 -43.11 26.95 35.27
N THR A 41 -43.71 25.92 35.86
CA THR A 41 -43.14 24.55 35.88
C THR A 41 -43.06 23.97 34.46
N GLU A 42 -44.08 24.21 33.63
CA GLU A 42 -44.12 23.77 32.24
C GLU A 42 -43.06 24.48 31.38
N ILE A 43 -42.88 25.79 31.58
CA ILE A 43 -41.84 26.60 30.92
C ILE A 43 -40.45 26.07 31.27
N GLU A 44 -40.17 25.79 32.55
CA GLU A 44 -38.90 25.20 32.96
C GLU A 44 -38.66 23.82 32.36
N GLY A 45 -39.71 23.00 32.25
CA GLY A 45 -39.66 21.69 31.60
C GLY A 45 -39.33 21.79 30.11
N LEU A 46 -40.02 22.68 29.40
CA LEU A 46 -39.80 22.95 27.98
C LEU A 46 -38.41 23.53 27.71
N ALA A 47 -37.93 24.45 28.56
CA ALA A 47 -36.58 25.00 28.44
C ALA A 47 -35.49 23.92 28.55
N ARG A 48 -35.64 22.97 29.48
CA ARG A 48 -34.72 21.83 29.62
C ARG A 48 -34.76 20.90 28.41
N GLN A 49 -35.94 20.67 27.82
CA GLN A 49 -36.07 19.88 26.60
C GLN A 49 -35.38 20.57 25.41
N ILE A 50 -35.60 21.88 25.23
CA ILE A 50 -34.97 22.69 24.18
C ILE A 50 -33.44 22.60 24.26
N GLU A 51 -32.85 22.74 25.46
CA GLU A 51 -31.40 22.68 25.63
C GLU A 51 -30.83 21.29 25.29
N LYS A 52 -31.54 20.22 25.70
CA LYS A 52 -31.16 18.84 25.35
C LYS A 52 -31.19 18.60 23.84
N HIS A 53 -32.23 19.11 23.16
CA HIS A 53 -32.35 19.01 21.70
C HIS A 53 -31.23 19.80 21.00
N ARG A 54 -30.94 21.03 21.44
CA ARG A 54 -29.82 21.85 20.90
C ARG A 54 -28.47 21.18 21.06
N MET A 55 -28.19 20.56 22.21
CA MET A 55 -26.94 19.81 22.42
C MET A 55 -26.83 18.60 21.49
N SER A 56 -27.94 17.91 21.22
CA SER A 56 -28.00 16.82 20.23
C SER A 56 -27.75 17.35 18.80
N GLU A 57 -28.38 18.48 18.43
CA GLU A 57 -28.20 19.13 17.13
C GLU A 57 -26.74 19.56 16.91
N ASN A 58 -26.11 20.22 17.89
CA ASN A 58 -24.70 20.63 17.81
C ASN A 58 -23.76 19.42 17.65
N ARG A 59 -24.03 18.32 18.36
CA ARG A 59 -23.25 17.08 18.24
C ARG A 59 -23.48 16.41 16.88
N GLN A 60 -24.71 16.40 16.38
CA GLN A 60 -25.04 15.90 15.05
C GLN A 60 -24.38 16.74 13.96
N GLU A 61 -24.38 18.07 14.08
CA GLU A 61 -23.70 18.97 13.14
C GLU A 61 -22.18 18.71 13.14
N GLN A 62 -21.56 18.54 14.31
CA GLN A 62 -20.14 18.22 14.41
C GLN A 62 -19.82 16.86 13.76
N VAL A 63 -20.65 15.84 13.99
CA VAL A 63 -20.50 14.53 13.35
C VAL A 63 -20.64 14.66 11.83
N GLN A 64 -21.64 15.39 11.34
CA GLN A 64 -21.84 15.61 9.92
C GLN A 64 -20.65 16.34 9.27
N ARG A 65 -20.11 17.39 9.92
CA ARG A 65 -18.91 18.08 9.45
C ARG A 65 -17.70 17.15 9.37
N ARG A 66 -17.52 16.26 10.35
CA ARG A 66 -16.43 15.26 10.35
C ARG A 66 -16.60 14.24 9.23
N ILE A 67 -17.82 13.75 9.01
CA ILE A 67 -18.14 12.83 7.91
C ILE A 67 -17.81 13.50 6.58
N MET A 68 -18.34 14.70 6.33
CA MET A 68 -18.07 15.45 5.10
C MET A 68 -16.57 15.69 4.87
N ALA A 69 -15.82 16.11 5.90
CA ALA A 69 -14.39 16.32 5.79
C ALA A 69 -13.64 15.01 5.49
N THR A 70 -14.06 13.89 6.08
CA THR A 70 -13.46 12.57 5.86
C THR A 70 -13.77 12.06 4.45
N GLU A 71 -15.00 12.22 3.98
CA GLU A 71 -15.41 11.85 2.62
C GLU A 71 -14.66 12.67 1.56
N ASP A 72 -14.50 13.98 1.76
CA ASP A 72 -13.70 14.84 0.88
C ASP A 72 -12.22 14.42 0.88
N ALA A 73 -11.65 14.12 2.05
CA ALA A 73 -10.28 13.62 2.16
C ALA A 73 -10.10 12.28 1.42
N ILE A 74 -11.02 11.33 1.60
CA ILE A 74 -11.02 10.04 0.88
C ILE A 74 -11.10 10.27 -0.63
N ALA A 75 -12.01 11.13 -1.09
CA ALA A 75 -12.18 11.42 -2.50
C ALA A 75 -10.92 12.04 -3.12
N ARG A 76 -10.26 12.96 -2.40
CA ARG A 76 -8.98 13.56 -2.82
C ARG A 76 -7.86 12.53 -2.87
N LEU A 77 -7.73 11.70 -1.84
CA LEU A 77 -6.70 10.66 -1.78
C LEU A 77 -6.87 9.64 -2.92
N LYS A 78 -8.11 9.24 -3.25
CA LYS A 78 -8.40 8.37 -4.39
C LYS A 78 -7.96 9.01 -5.71
N LYS A 79 -8.28 10.28 -5.95
CA LYS A 79 -7.83 11.01 -7.15
C LYS A 79 -6.31 11.08 -7.26
N VAL A 80 -5.63 11.34 -6.14
CA VAL A 80 -4.16 11.36 -6.09
C VAL A 80 -3.58 9.97 -6.37
N GLN A 81 -4.15 8.93 -5.76
CA GLN A 81 -3.75 7.54 -5.96
C GLN A 81 -3.90 7.12 -7.43
N GLU A 82 -5.05 7.40 -8.05
CA GLU A 82 -5.32 7.11 -9.46
C GLU A 82 -4.31 7.83 -10.38
N GLY A 83 -4.08 9.12 -10.16
CA GLY A 83 -3.12 9.90 -10.94
C GLY A 83 -1.69 9.42 -10.79
N LEU A 84 -1.24 9.16 -9.56
CA LEU A 84 0.10 8.59 -9.30
C LEU A 84 0.24 7.17 -9.88
N GLY A 85 -0.81 6.36 -9.79
CA GLY A 85 -0.84 5.00 -10.35
C GLY A 85 -0.68 5.01 -11.87
N GLN A 86 -1.40 5.88 -12.58
CA GLN A 86 -1.26 6.03 -14.03
C GLN A 86 0.14 6.50 -14.43
N LEU A 87 0.67 7.53 -13.76
CA LEU A 87 2.02 8.02 -14.03
C LEU A 87 3.09 6.96 -13.78
N PHE A 88 2.99 6.24 -12.65
CA PHE A 88 3.90 5.16 -12.31
C PHE A 88 3.84 4.04 -13.34
N ARG A 89 2.64 3.62 -13.75
CA ARG A 89 2.46 2.56 -14.77
C ARG A 89 3.12 2.94 -16.10
N LEU A 90 2.91 4.16 -16.59
CA LEU A 90 3.51 4.63 -17.85
C LEU A 90 5.04 4.69 -17.78
N GLN A 91 5.58 5.16 -16.65
CA GLN A 91 7.03 5.21 -16.43
C GLN A 91 7.63 3.80 -16.31
N LEU A 92 6.93 2.90 -15.62
CA LEU A 92 7.31 1.51 -15.48
C LEU A 92 7.33 0.81 -16.84
N GLU A 93 6.26 0.93 -17.64
CA GLU A 93 6.18 0.37 -19.00
C GLU A 93 7.33 0.86 -19.87
N LYS A 94 7.58 2.17 -19.89
CA LYS A 94 8.69 2.74 -20.66
C LYS A 94 10.03 2.15 -20.22
N ARG A 95 10.26 2.01 -18.92
CA ARG A 95 11.51 1.46 -18.39
C ARG A 95 11.68 -0.01 -18.72
N ILE A 96 10.60 -0.78 -18.67
CA ILE A 96 10.58 -2.19 -19.11
C ILE A 96 10.98 -2.28 -20.58
N GLN A 97 10.40 -1.45 -21.45
CA GLN A 97 10.73 -1.41 -22.88
C GLN A 97 12.20 -1.07 -23.11
N GLU A 98 12.75 -0.10 -22.38
CA GLU A 98 14.17 0.27 -22.46
C GLU A 98 15.12 -0.87 -22.06
N ILE A 99 14.83 -1.58 -20.96
CA ILE A 99 15.67 -2.70 -20.51
C ILE A 99 15.50 -3.89 -21.46
N PHE A 100 14.27 -4.20 -21.86
CA PHE A 100 13.97 -5.33 -22.73
C PHE A 100 14.63 -5.19 -24.10
N SER A 101 14.58 -3.99 -24.71
CA SER A 101 15.21 -3.71 -26.01
C SER A 101 16.75 -3.71 -25.97
N GLN A 102 17.37 -3.58 -24.79
CA GLN A 102 18.81 -3.77 -24.63
C GLN A 102 19.21 -5.25 -24.64
N ILE A 103 18.29 -6.13 -24.25
CA ILE A 103 18.56 -7.57 -24.09
C ILE A 103 18.10 -8.35 -25.32
N LEU A 104 16.91 -8.02 -25.85
CA LEU A 104 16.27 -8.71 -26.97
C LEU A 104 16.33 -7.85 -28.24
N PHE A 105 16.81 -8.44 -29.33
CA PHE A 105 16.96 -7.77 -30.63
C PHE A 105 15.76 -7.95 -31.58
N THR A 106 14.69 -8.58 -31.11
CA THR A 106 13.47 -8.83 -31.89
C THR A 106 12.57 -7.60 -31.89
N PRO A 107 11.61 -7.49 -32.83
CA PRO A 107 10.67 -6.36 -32.94
C PRO A 107 9.58 -6.34 -31.85
N TYR A 108 9.71 -7.15 -30.79
CA TYR A 108 8.70 -7.27 -29.76
C TYR A 108 8.79 -6.15 -28.73
N VAL A 109 7.63 -5.60 -28.36
CA VAL A 109 7.52 -4.50 -27.41
C VAL A 109 6.70 -4.94 -26.20
N PRO A 110 7.27 -4.90 -24.98
CA PRO A 110 6.51 -5.12 -23.75
C PRO A 110 5.46 -4.04 -23.52
N ARG A 111 4.26 -4.46 -23.14
CA ARG A 111 3.16 -3.58 -22.71
C ARG A 111 2.64 -3.99 -21.35
N LEU A 112 2.18 -3.00 -20.59
CA LEU A 112 1.61 -3.20 -19.28
C LEU A 112 0.15 -2.73 -19.27
N ASN A 113 -0.78 -3.64 -19.01
CA ASN A 113 -2.18 -3.27 -18.87
C ASN A 113 -2.48 -2.62 -17.51
N GLU A 114 -3.73 -2.20 -17.30
CA GLU A 114 -4.16 -1.54 -16.06
C GLU A 114 -4.04 -2.43 -14.82
N ASN A 115 -4.06 -3.76 -15.01
CA ASN A 115 -3.87 -4.76 -13.96
C ASN A 115 -2.39 -5.11 -13.72
N TYR A 116 -1.45 -4.38 -14.34
CA TYR A 116 -0.01 -4.65 -14.30
C TYR A 116 0.40 -6.00 -14.91
N GLU A 117 -0.42 -6.56 -15.79
CA GLU A 117 -0.09 -7.77 -16.54
C GLU A 117 0.78 -7.39 -17.76
N LEU A 118 1.87 -8.14 -17.93
CA LEU A 118 2.81 -7.98 -19.03
C LEU A 118 2.35 -8.74 -20.27
N MET A 119 2.36 -8.05 -21.41
CA MET A 119 2.13 -8.64 -22.73
C MET A 119 3.26 -8.26 -23.67
N LEU A 120 3.52 -9.08 -24.68
CA LEU A 120 4.39 -8.72 -25.80
C LEU A 120 3.54 -8.39 -27.02
N GLU A 121 3.87 -7.29 -27.69
CA GLU A 121 3.27 -6.92 -28.98
C GLU A 121 4.30 -7.05 -30.11
N ASP A 122 3.90 -7.64 -31.23
CA ASP A 122 4.70 -7.60 -32.47
C ASP A 122 4.39 -6.33 -33.26
N THR A 123 5.44 -5.57 -33.59
CA THR A 123 5.36 -4.31 -34.33
C THR A 123 5.59 -4.43 -35.83
N MET A 124 5.96 -5.62 -36.36
CA MET A 124 6.23 -5.79 -37.80
C MET A 124 4.98 -5.88 -38.67
N ALA A 125 3.84 -6.30 -38.11
CA ALA A 125 2.61 -6.55 -38.87
C ALA A 125 1.76 -5.31 -39.17
N GLY A 126 2.26 -4.09 -38.92
CA GLY A 126 1.54 -2.83 -39.14
C GLY A 126 0.41 -2.53 -38.13
N GLN A 127 -0.13 -3.55 -37.45
CA GLN A 127 -0.94 -3.42 -36.25
C GLN A 127 -0.31 -4.21 -35.09
N PRO A 128 -0.16 -3.60 -33.90
CA PRO A 128 0.36 -4.29 -32.74
C PRO A 128 -0.56 -5.46 -32.38
N THR A 129 -0.02 -6.67 -32.46
CA THR A 129 -0.75 -7.90 -32.12
C THR A 129 -0.11 -8.54 -30.90
N SER A 130 -0.93 -8.91 -29.93
CA SER A 130 -0.44 -9.60 -28.73
C SER A 130 0.08 -10.99 -29.11
N VAL A 131 1.32 -11.28 -28.72
CA VAL A 131 2.01 -12.54 -29.00
C VAL A 131 2.40 -13.22 -27.70
N ALA A 132 2.33 -14.56 -27.70
CA ALA A 132 2.83 -15.35 -26.58
C ALA A 132 4.36 -15.33 -26.60
N ALA A 133 4.97 -14.89 -25.50
CA ALA A 133 6.41 -14.96 -25.31
C ALA A 133 6.88 -16.42 -25.22
N SER A 134 8.00 -16.73 -25.86
CA SER A 134 8.71 -18.00 -25.65
C SER A 134 9.25 -18.11 -24.22
N THR A 135 9.76 -19.28 -23.83
CA THR A 135 10.33 -19.49 -22.49
C THR A 135 11.50 -18.53 -22.20
N GLY A 136 12.39 -18.31 -23.18
CA GLY A 136 13.52 -17.39 -23.03
C GLY A 136 13.07 -15.92 -22.98
N GLU A 137 12.14 -15.53 -23.84
CA GLU A 137 11.58 -14.17 -23.85
C GLU A 137 10.81 -13.86 -22.57
N ASN A 138 10.05 -14.82 -22.03
CA ASN A 138 9.40 -14.68 -20.74
C ASN A 138 10.41 -14.45 -19.61
N GLN A 139 11.56 -15.12 -19.63
CA GLN A 139 12.61 -14.92 -18.64
C GLN A 139 13.22 -13.52 -18.76
N ILE A 140 13.54 -13.07 -19.98
CA ILE A 140 14.05 -11.71 -20.25
C ILE A 140 13.02 -10.64 -19.86
N LEU A 141 11.75 -10.87 -20.17
CA LEU A 141 10.63 -9.98 -19.82
C LEU A 141 10.49 -9.85 -18.30
N SER A 142 10.55 -10.97 -17.57
CA SER A 142 10.49 -10.99 -16.10
C SER A 142 11.67 -10.25 -15.49
N LEU A 143 12.89 -10.46 -16.01
CA LEU A 143 14.10 -9.77 -15.55
C LEU A 143 14.02 -8.26 -15.83
N SER A 144 13.50 -7.87 -16.99
CA SER A 144 13.30 -6.47 -17.36
C SER A 144 12.28 -5.80 -16.45
N PHE A 145 11.20 -6.51 -16.09
CA PHE A 145 10.19 -6.04 -15.15
C PHE A 145 10.75 -5.81 -13.74
N ILE A 146 11.45 -6.81 -13.18
CA ILE A 146 12.08 -6.70 -11.87
C ILE A 146 13.12 -5.57 -11.87
N GLY A 147 13.93 -5.48 -12.93
CA GLY A 147 14.90 -4.40 -13.14
C GLY A 147 14.28 -3.02 -13.14
N ALA A 148 13.17 -2.86 -13.87
CA ALA A 148 12.46 -1.59 -13.98
C ALA A 148 11.87 -1.15 -12.63
N ILE A 149 11.30 -2.09 -11.85
CA ILE A 149 10.79 -1.81 -10.49
C ILE A 149 11.92 -1.32 -9.59
N ILE A 150 13.05 -2.01 -9.59
CA ILE A 150 14.16 -1.70 -8.68
C ILE A 150 14.80 -0.36 -9.02
N ASP A 151 14.98 -0.08 -10.31
CA ASP A 151 15.48 1.20 -10.74
C ASP A 151 14.52 2.34 -10.37
N ARG A 152 13.20 2.08 -10.44
CA ARG A 152 12.18 3.05 -10.03
C ARG A 152 12.17 3.30 -8.52
N ILE A 153 12.29 2.25 -7.72
CA ILE A 153 12.44 2.37 -6.26
C ILE A 153 13.71 3.16 -5.91
N ARG A 154 14.80 2.92 -6.64
CA ARG A 154 16.06 3.67 -6.48
C ARG A 154 15.92 5.15 -6.85
N GLU A 155 15.15 5.49 -7.89
CA GLU A 155 14.86 6.89 -8.23
C GLU A 155 14.05 7.60 -7.15
N TRP A 156 13.10 6.90 -6.54
CA TRP A 156 12.29 7.41 -5.44
C TRP A 156 13.10 7.61 -4.17
N SER A 157 13.96 6.66 -3.81
CA SER A 157 14.81 6.78 -2.61
C SER A 157 15.81 7.93 -2.73
N LYS A 158 16.28 8.27 -3.94
CA LYS A 158 17.18 9.42 -4.19
C LYS A 158 16.47 10.79 -4.18
N GLY A 159 15.24 10.87 -3.69
CA GLY A 159 14.52 12.14 -3.48
C GLY A 159 14.03 12.84 -4.76
N LYS A 160 14.20 12.24 -5.95
CA LYS A 160 13.78 12.86 -7.23
C LYS A 160 12.27 12.89 -7.47
N SER A 161 11.47 12.19 -6.65
CA SER A 161 10.02 12.06 -6.86
C SER A 161 9.15 12.67 -5.75
N GLY A 162 9.73 13.41 -4.80
CA GLY A 162 8.95 14.10 -3.75
C GLY A 162 8.26 13.20 -2.73
N ILE A 163 8.44 11.87 -2.82
CA ILE A 163 7.99 10.88 -1.85
C ILE A 163 9.16 10.63 -0.90
N LEU A 164 9.01 10.99 0.38
CA LEU A 164 9.98 10.73 1.44
C LEU A 164 10.01 9.22 1.73
N MET A 165 10.88 8.49 1.02
CA MET A 165 11.20 7.11 1.35
C MET A 165 12.37 7.10 2.37
N PRO A 166 12.37 6.23 3.38
CA PRO A 166 13.50 6.12 4.30
C PRO A 166 14.81 5.83 3.56
N GLU A 167 15.83 6.64 3.83
CA GLU A 167 17.18 6.63 3.22
C GLU A 167 17.92 5.27 3.31
N SER A 168 17.46 4.33 4.13
CA SER A 168 18.22 3.11 4.48
C SER A 168 17.84 1.84 3.69
N SER A 169 17.04 1.95 2.64
CA SER A 169 16.55 0.75 1.93
C SER A 169 17.49 0.33 0.80
N THR A 170 18.51 -0.49 1.14
CA THR A 170 19.22 -1.28 0.12
C THR A 170 18.31 -2.46 -0.25
N PHE A 171 18.01 -2.61 -1.54
CA PHE A 171 17.18 -3.70 -2.06
C PHE A 171 18.10 -4.73 -2.75
N PRO A 172 18.58 -5.76 -2.02
CA PRO A 172 19.33 -6.84 -2.66
C PRO A 172 18.41 -7.66 -3.55
N ILE A 173 18.92 -8.11 -4.70
CA ILE A 173 18.27 -9.13 -5.52
C ILE A 173 18.98 -10.45 -5.31
N VAL A 174 18.19 -11.50 -5.06
CA VAL A 174 18.66 -12.89 -5.14
C VAL A 174 17.99 -13.54 -6.35
N MET A 175 18.79 -14.05 -7.28
CA MET A 175 18.29 -14.76 -8.47
C MET A 175 18.76 -16.20 -8.46
N ASP A 176 17.83 -17.12 -8.64
CA ASP A 176 18.12 -18.54 -8.85
C ASP A 176 18.09 -18.85 -10.35
N SER A 177 19.22 -19.30 -10.89
CA SER A 177 19.32 -19.82 -12.24
C SER A 177 18.84 -18.83 -13.35
N PRO A 178 19.24 -17.53 -13.33
CA PRO A 178 18.70 -16.52 -14.25
C PRO A 178 19.07 -16.73 -15.73
N PHE A 179 19.90 -17.73 -16.04
CA PHE A 179 20.44 -17.98 -17.38
C PHE A 179 19.98 -19.31 -18.01
N GLY A 180 19.16 -20.10 -17.31
CA GLY A 180 18.92 -21.52 -17.63
C GLY A 180 18.28 -21.79 -18.98
N SER A 181 17.27 -21.00 -19.38
CA SER A 181 16.55 -21.18 -20.65
C SER A 181 16.99 -20.22 -21.76
N LEU A 182 18.12 -19.55 -21.56
CA LEU A 182 18.67 -18.58 -22.52
C LEU A 182 19.76 -19.21 -23.40
N ASP A 183 19.83 -18.75 -24.64
CA ASP A 183 20.96 -19.04 -25.53
C ASP A 183 22.19 -18.17 -25.18
N GLU A 184 23.32 -18.46 -25.80
CA GLU A 184 24.60 -17.78 -25.51
C GLU A 184 24.53 -16.26 -25.71
N ILE A 185 23.83 -15.80 -26.75
CA ILE A 185 23.72 -14.36 -27.07
C ILE A 185 22.91 -13.66 -25.98
N TYR A 186 21.76 -14.21 -25.60
CA TYR A 186 20.91 -13.63 -24.56
C TYR A 186 21.55 -13.73 -23.18
N ARG A 187 22.25 -14.82 -22.87
CA ARG A 187 23.02 -14.94 -21.61
C ARG A 187 24.01 -13.82 -21.46
N ARG A 188 24.76 -13.49 -22.51
CA ARG A 188 25.72 -12.38 -22.50
C ARG A 188 25.04 -11.04 -22.22
N GLN A 189 23.95 -10.74 -22.91
CA GLN A 189 23.23 -9.47 -22.69
C GLN A 189 22.64 -9.37 -21.28
N VAL A 190 22.05 -10.47 -20.79
CA VAL A 190 21.50 -10.53 -19.44
C VAL A 190 22.61 -10.40 -18.38
N ALA A 191 23.74 -11.08 -18.56
CA ALA A 191 24.90 -11.01 -17.67
C ALA A 191 25.49 -9.59 -17.60
N ARG A 192 25.43 -8.84 -18.71
CA ARG A 192 25.82 -7.44 -18.76
C ARG A 192 24.82 -6.49 -18.08
N ALA A 193 23.52 -6.75 -18.25
CA ALA A 193 22.46 -5.86 -17.78
C ALA A 193 22.18 -5.99 -16.27
N ILE A 194 22.01 -7.21 -15.75
CA ILE A 194 21.55 -7.45 -14.37
C ILE A 194 22.43 -6.79 -13.30
N PRO A 195 23.79 -6.84 -13.37
CA PRO A 195 24.65 -6.25 -12.34
C PRO A 195 24.51 -4.73 -12.16
N VAL A 196 23.86 -4.04 -13.11
CA VAL A 196 23.62 -2.59 -13.04
C VAL A 196 22.25 -2.27 -12.40
N LEU A 197 21.32 -3.23 -12.43
CA LEU A 197 19.95 -3.04 -11.98
C LEU A 197 19.85 -2.93 -10.45
N ALA A 198 20.72 -3.59 -9.69
CA ALA A 198 20.69 -3.59 -8.23
C ALA A 198 21.97 -3.05 -7.59
N ASN A 199 21.86 -2.56 -6.36
CA ASN A 199 23.04 -2.17 -5.57
C ASN A 199 23.79 -3.41 -5.03
N GLN A 200 23.04 -4.49 -4.77
CA GLN A 200 23.58 -5.77 -4.34
C GLN A 200 22.83 -6.87 -5.10
N LEU A 201 23.60 -7.79 -5.69
CA LEU A 201 23.09 -8.91 -6.48
C LEU A 201 23.74 -10.20 -5.98
N VAL A 202 22.92 -11.20 -5.70
CA VAL A 202 23.34 -12.58 -5.43
C VAL A 202 22.75 -13.45 -6.53
N VAL A 203 23.62 -14.14 -7.26
CA VAL A 203 23.22 -15.03 -8.34
C VAL A 203 23.61 -16.45 -8.00
N LEU A 204 22.63 -17.36 -7.96
CA LEU A 204 22.85 -18.80 -7.84
C LEU A 204 22.81 -19.39 -9.24
N VAL A 205 23.89 -20.10 -9.60
CA VAL A 205 24.08 -20.64 -10.95
C VAL A 205 24.74 -22.00 -10.88
N THR A 206 24.41 -22.84 -11.84
CA THR A 206 25.09 -24.11 -12.03
C THR A 206 26.40 -23.93 -12.80
N LYS A 207 27.27 -24.96 -12.76
CA LYS A 207 28.50 -25.03 -13.56
C LYS A 207 28.25 -24.80 -15.05
N THR A 208 27.10 -25.18 -15.59
CA THR A 208 26.78 -25.04 -17.01
C THR A 208 26.35 -23.62 -17.39
N GLN A 209 25.86 -22.85 -16.42
CA GLN A 209 25.43 -21.46 -16.61
C GLN A 209 26.58 -20.48 -16.38
N TRP A 210 27.46 -20.77 -15.42
CA TRP A 210 28.63 -19.93 -15.13
C TRP A 210 29.82 -20.28 -16.05
N ARG A 211 29.70 -19.95 -17.34
CA ARG A 211 30.72 -20.23 -18.36
C ARG A 211 30.89 -19.04 -19.30
N GLY A 212 32.09 -18.94 -19.90
CA GLY A 212 32.40 -18.07 -21.02
C GLY A 212 31.80 -16.67 -20.89
N GLU A 213 30.77 -16.44 -21.67
CA GLU A 213 30.05 -15.17 -21.81
C GLU A 213 29.51 -14.60 -20.49
N VAL A 214 29.01 -15.45 -19.58
CA VAL A 214 28.45 -14.97 -18.31
C VAL A 214 29.56 -14.56 -17.35
N ALA A 215 30.60 -15.40 -17.24
CA ALA A 215 31.71 -15.16 -16.35
C ALA A 215 32.53 -13.93 -16.78
N GLU A 216 32.73 -13.75 -18.08
CA GLU A 216 33.42 -12.58 -18.67
C GLU A 216 32.68 -11.27 -18.37
N GLU A 217 31.38 -11.18 -18.69
CA GLU A 217 30.61 -9.94 -18.51
C GLU A 217 30.40 -9.55 -17.04
N MET A 218 30.36 -10.53 -16.14
CA MET A 218 30.13 -10.30 -14.71
C MET A 218 31.42 -10.11 -13.91
N ALA A 219 32.59 -10.46 -14.44
CA ALA A 219 33.87 -10.52 -13.70
C ALA A 219 34.16 -9.25 -12.89
N ASP A 220 34.01 -8.08 -13.52
CA ASP A 220 34.30 -6.76 -12.93
C ASP A 220 33.33 -6.36 -11.81
N ARG A 221 32.18 -7.03 -11.71
CA ARG A 221 31.10 -6.72 -10.75
C ARG A 221 30.96 -7.78 -9.66
N VAL A 222 31.62 -8.93 -9.77
CA VAL A 222 31.64 -9.93 -8.71
C VAL A 222 32.42 -9.35 -7.52
N GLY A 223 31.83 -9.39 -6.32
CA GLY A 223 32.52 -9.02 -5.08
C GLY A 223 33.07 -10.23 -4.35
N HIS A 224 32.20 -11.21 -4.13
CA HIS A 224 32.49 -12.51 -3.54
C HIS A 224 31.96 -13.62 -4.44
N GLN A 225 32.65 -14.75 -4.45
CA GLN A 225 32.23 -15.94 -5.18
C GLN A 225 32.36 -17.15 -4.24
N TYR A 226 31.35 -18.00 -4.25
CA TYR A 226 31.29 -19.20 -3.42
C TYR A 226 30.94 -20.41 -4.28
N VAL A 227 31.48 -21.56 -3.91
CA VAL A 227 31.18 -22.86 -4.50
C VAL A 227 30.50 -23.71 -3.43
N LEU A 228 29.30 -24.20 -3.76
CA LEU A 228 28.58 -25.17 -2.92
C LEU A 228 29.10 -26.57 -3.27
N THR A 229 29.86 -27.17 -2.35
CA THR A 229 30.40 -28.53 -2.52
C THR A 229 29.47 -29.52 -1.86
N TYR A 230 28.88 -30.40 -2.67
CA TYR A 230 28.06 -31.50 -2.20
C TYR A 230 28.93 -32.71 -1.84
N TYR A 231 28.81 -33.22 -0.62
CA TYR A 231 29.48 -34.42 -0.15
C TYR A 231 28.50 -35.59 -0.12
N SER A 232 28.70 -36.56 -1.01
CA SER A 232 27.84 -37.75 -1.11
C SER A 232 28.39 -38.92 -0.30
N PRO A 233 27.57 -39.66 0.46
CA PRO A 233 28.01 -40.88 1.13
C PRO A 233 28.10 -42.09 0.21
N LYS A 234 27.69 -41.95 -1.07
CA LYS A 234 27.65 -43.05 -2.04
C LYS A 234 29.05 -43.46 -2.49
N PRO A 235 29.43 -44.75 -2.40
CA PRO A 235 30.76 -45.22 -2.81
C PRO A 235 31.06 -45.04 -4.31
N ASP A 236 30.02 -45.02 -5.15
CA ASP A 236 30.08 -44.81 -6.59
C ASP A 236 29.94 -43.33 -7.00
N CYS A 237 30.17 -42.41 -6.06
CA CYS A 237 30.11 -40.97 -6.28
C CYS A 237 31.06 -40.56 -7.42
N GLN A 238 30.49 -39.97 -8.48
CA GLN A 238 31.26 -39.31 -9.52
C GLN A 238 31.61 -37.90 -9.05
N GLU A 239 32.89 -37.69 -8.74
CA GLU A 239 33.38 -36.38 -8.37
C GLU A 239 33.28 -35.41 -9.55
N ASP A 240 32.90 -34.17 -9.26
CA ASP A 240 32.87 -33.08 -10.23
C ASP A 240 33.54 -31.85 -9.61
N ALA A 241 34.10 -31.00 -10.46
CA ALA A 241 34.80 -29.78 -10.06
C ALA A 241 34.65 -28.68 -11.11
N ILE A 242 34.70 -27.44 -10.66
CA ILE A 242 34.73 -26.24 -11.50
C ILE A 242 36.10 -25.56 -11.42
N ALA A 243 36.63 -25.16 -12.57
CA ALA A 243 37.83 -24.33 -12.64
C ALA A 243 37.41 -22.86 -12.55
N LEU A 244 37.96 -22.13 -11.58
CA LEU A 244 37.70 -20.71 -11.35
C LEU A 244 39.03 -20.00 -11.10
N GLY A 245 39.39 -19.05 -11.97
CA GLY A 245 40.72 -18.42 -11.94
C GLY A 245 41.83 -19.46 -12.10
N SER A 246 42.82 -19.45 -11.19
CA SER A 246 43.89 -20.45 -11.15
C SER A 246 43.56 -21.68 -10.30
N GLY A 247 42.40 -21.70 -9.63
CA GLY A 247 42.01 -22.75 -8.68
C GLY A 247 41.03 -23.76 -9.29
N GLN A 248 41.04 -24.97 -8.74
CA GLN A 248 40.05 -26.00 -9.03
C GLN A 248 39.25 -26.29 -7.77
N TYR A 249 37.94 -26.08 -7.84
CA TYR A 249 37.02 -26.17 -6.71
C TYR A 249 36.07 -27.36 -6.90
N PRO A 250 35.92 -28.24 -5.91
CA PRO A 250 35.00 -29.37 -6.01
C PRO A 250 33.55 -28.88 -6.02
N LEU A 251 32.71 -29.56 -6.80
CA LEU A 251 31.25 -29.43 -6.75
C LEU A 251 30.62 -30.66 -6.12
N VAL A 252 31.22 -31.84 -6.35
CA VAL A 252 30.78 -33.11 -5.80
C VAL A 252 32.00 -33.87 -5.29
N ARG A 253 31.95 -34.35 -4.05
CA ARG A 253 33.00 -35.16 -3.41
C ARG A 253 32.42 -36.35 -2.66
N LEU A 254 33.24 -37.38 -2.46
CA LEU A 254 32.91 -38.46 -1.53
C LEU A 254 33.00 -37.96 -0.08
N SER A 255 31.97 -38.26 0.71
CA SER A 255 31.90 -37.94 2.13
C SER A 255 32.81 -38.86 2.95
N SER A 256 33.64 -38.27 3.81
CA SER A 256 34.55 -39.00 4.70
C SER A 256 33.88 -39.61 5.93
N ASN A 257 32.65 -39.18 6.26
CA ASN A 257 31.95 -39.56 7.50
C ASN A 257 30.63 -40.30 7.27
N LEU A 258 30.38 -40.80 6.05
CA LEU A 258 29.14 -41.49 5.63
C LEU A 258 27.86 -40.64 5.73
N PHE A 259 27.96 -39.34 6.03
CA PHE A 259 26.82 -38.42 6.03
C PHE A 259 26.78 -37.58 4.75
N GLU A 260 25.58 -37.24 4.32
CA GLU A 260 25.33 -36.30 3.22
C GLU A 260 25.32 -34.86 3.77
N TYR A 261 26.13 -33.98 3.20
CA TYR A 261 26.17 -32.57 3.57
C TYR A 261 26.65 -31.67 2.43
N THR A 262 26.44 -30.36 2.57
CA THR A 262 26.95 -29.34 1.64
C THR A 262 27.80 -28.33 2.40
N GLU A 263 28.97 -28.02 1.85
CA GLU A 263 29.88 -27.01 2.37
C GLU A 263 29.92 -25.81 1.42
N ILE A 264 29.95 -24.60 2.00
CA ILE A 264 30.13 -23.35 1.23
C ILE A 264 31.61 -23.00 1.26
N ILE A 265 32.26 -23.07 0.10
CA ILE A 265 33.69 -22.78 -0.04
C ILE A 265 33.84 -21.42 -0.72
N GLU A 266 34.52 -20.48 -0.08
CA GLU A 266 34.85 -19.19 -0.71
C GLU A 266 35.96 -19.37 -1.75
N VAL A 267 35.80 -18.73 -2.90
CA VAL A 267 36.78 -18.74 -3.99
C VAL A 267 37.79 -17.63 -3.73
N GLU A 268 39.06 -18.00 -3.55
CA GLU A 268 40.14 -17.04 -3.37
C GLU A 268 40.36 -16.24 -4.65
N ARG A 269 40.33 -14.91 -4.55
CA ARG A 269 40.69 -14.02 -5.65
C ARG A 269 42.19 -13.78 -5.67
N GLN A 270 42.80 -13.92 -6.85
CA GLN A 270 44.05 -13.22 -7.13
C GLN A 270 43.70 -11.74 -7.31
N GLY A 271 44.25 -10.89 -6.43
CA GLY A 271 44.01 -9.45 -6.42
C GLY A 271 44.56 -8.73 -7.64
#